data_AF-A0A1E3PH87-F1
#
_entry.id   AF-A0A1E3PH87-F1
#
_cell.length_a   1.000
_cell.length_b   1.000
_cell.length_c   1.000
_cell.angle_alpha   90.00
_cell.angle_beta   90.00
_cell.angle_gamma   90.00
#
_symmetry.space_group_name_H-M   'P 1'
#
loop_
_entity.id
_entity.type
_entity.pdbx_description
1 polymer ?
#
loop_
_entity_poly.entity_id
_entity_poly.type
_entity_poly.pdbx_seq_one_letter_code
_entity_poly.pdbx_strand_id
1 'polypeptide(L)'
;MESPDISAVPVEALEQLRLRLTQVTHSLGKLQAQLHQPSLPSWPSLQSQFIILLTQLISLSQTLSLHSDILQQTVAYPLPNFPSRTEEGLLTTLLRKKPLPEVEKWVNNGHELAQGIKVKDVEDFCSWAAEVVRDIRDNHMWFGFSTQRELDDGAVAEEYTLKAAEEDDGGIPVDKVLQFMYQGREPSAQQVIPPRPFNAMRN
;
A
#
# COMPACT_ATOMS: atom_id res chain seq x y z
N MET A 1 20.83 -20.46 43.19
CA MET A 1 19.65 -20.25 42.33
C MET A 1 20.16 -20.34 40.91
N GLU A 2 19.97 -21.50 40.28
CA GLU A 2 20.30 -21.68 38.87
C GLU A 2 19.41 -20.79 38.01
N SER A 3 20.03 -20.06 37.09
CA SER A 3 19.34 -19.33 36.04
C SER A 3 18.53 -20.34 35.21
N PRO A 4 17.24 -20.10 34.94
CA PRO A 4 16.47 -20.99 34.07
C PRO A 4 17.15 -21.05 32.68
N ASP A 5 17.21 -22.24 32.09
CA ASP A 5 17.70 -22.42 30.72
C ASP A 5 16.69 -21.83 29.74
N ILE A 6 17.07 -20.73 29.09
CA ILE A 6 16.24 -19.95 28.17
C ILE A 6 16.63 -20.22 26.71
N SER A 7 17.57 -21.15 26.45
CA SER A 7 18.13 -21.38 25.11
C SER A 7 17.12 -21.91 24.10
N ALA A 8 16.02 -22.51 24.55
CA ALA A 8 14.98 -23.07 23.69
C ALA A 8 13.84 -22.08 23.36
N VAL A 9 13.88 -20.85 23.87
CA VAL A 9 12.81 -19.87 23.64
C VAL A 9 13.03 -19.20 22.27
N PRO A 10 12.03 -19.17 21.38
CA PRO A 10 12.12 -18.47 20.09
C PRO A 10 12.01 -16.95 20.26
N VAL A 11 13.08 -16.34 20.78
CA VAL A 11 13.11 -14.91 21.15
C VAL A 11 12.84 -14.02 19.94
N GLU A 12 13.42 -14.34 18.77
CA GLU A 12 13.27 -13.52 17.57
C GLU A 12 11.81 -13.43 17.10
N ALA A 13 11.12 -14.58 17.00
CA ALA A 13 9.73 -14.64 16.58
C ALA A 13 8.81 -13.89 17.56
N LEU A 14 9.04 -14.06 18.87
CA LEU A 14 8.29 -13.38 19.91
C LEU A 14 8.55 -11.87 19.93
N GLU A 15 9.78 -11.43 19.70
CA GLU A 15 10.13 -10.01 19.60
C GLU A 15 9.49 -9.34 18.38
N GLN A 16 9.51 -10.02 17.22
CA GLN A 16 8.82 -9.54 16.03
C GLN A 16 7.31 -9.40 16.28
N LEU A 17 6.67 -10.38 16.93
CA LEU A 17 5.27 -10.30 17.33
C LEU A 17 5.02 -9.17 18.34
N ARG A 18 5.91 -9.00 19.34
CA ARG A 18 5.81 -7.95 20.36
C ARG A 18 5.78 -6.56 19.72
N LEU A 19 6.66 -6.31 18.75
CA LEU A 19 6.68 -5.05 18.02
C LEU A 19 5.37 -4.80 17.26
N ARG A 20 4.82 -5.82 16.59
CA ARG A 20 3.54 -5.70 15.87
C ARG A 20 2.35 -5.49 16.79
N LEU A 21 2.27 -6.22 17.90
CA LEU A 21 1.23 -6.03 18.91
C LEU A 21 1.29 -4.61 19.50
N THR A 22 2.49 -4.11 19.80
CA THR A 22 2.68 -2.74 20.31
C THR A 22 2.15 -1.70 19.31
N GLN A 23 2.42 -1.89 18.02
CA GLN A 23 1.89 -1.01 16.96
C GLN A 23 0.36 -1.03 16.91
N VAL A 24 -0.26 -2.20 16.95
CA VAL A 24 -1.72 -2.35 16.97
C VAL A 24 -2.33 -1.70 18.21
N THR A 25 -1.76 -1.92 19.39
CA THR A 25 -2.21 -1.30 20.64
C THR A 25 -2.13 0.23 20.57
N HIS A 26 -1.05 0.77 20.01
CA HIS A 26 -0.92 2.22 19.83
C HIS A 26 -1.98 2.77 18.86
N SER A 27 -2.20 2.11 17.72
CA SER A 27 -3.25 2.51 16.77
C SER A 27 -4.66 2.43 17.35
N LEU A 28 -4.96 1.40 18.15
CA LEU A 28 -6.24 1.24 18.82
C LEU A 28 -6.44 2.30 19.91
N GLY A 29 -5.40 2.58 20.70
CA GLY A 29 -5.41 3.66 21.69
C GLY A 29 -5.66 5.03 21.05
N LYS A 30 -5.07 5.29 19.87
CA LYS A 30 -5.33 6.51 19.11
C LYS A 30 -6.77 6.60 18.63
N LEU A 31 -7.33 5.52 18.07
CA LEU A 31 -8.72 5.45 17.64
C LEU A 31 -9.67 5.68 18.83
N GLN A 32 -9.41 5.02 19.95
CA GLN A 32 -10.17 5.18 21.19
C GLN A 32 -10.10 6.63 21.69
N ALA A 33 -8.92 7.25 21.68
CA ALA A 33 -8.76 8.65 22.06
C ALA A 33 -9.56 9.61 21.16
N GLN A 34 -9.68 9.30 19.86
CA GLN A 34 -10.50 10.10 18.94
C GLN A 34 -11.99 9.91 19.15
N LEU A 35 -12.43 8.71 19.51
CA LEU A 35 -13.83 8.43 19.83
C LEU A 35 -14.27 9.01 21.17
N HIS A 36 -13.35 9.14 22.13
CA HIS A 36 -13.62 9.77 23.42
C HIS A 36 -13.66 11.31 23.37
N GLN A 37 -13.35 11.93 22.23
CA GLN A 37 -13.48 13.37 22.08
C GLN A 37 -14.97 13.78 22.15
N PRO A 38 -15.29 14.95 22.72
CA PRO A 38 -16.67 15.40 22.91
C PRO A 38 -17.42 15.65 21.60
N SER A 39 -16.69 15.87 20.51
CA SER A 39 -17.22 15.94 19.15
C SER A 39 -16.75 14.72 18.37
N LEU A 40 -17.67 14.04 17.68
CA LEU A 40 -17.32 12.96 16.77
C LEU A 40 -16.35 13.49 15.69
N PRO A 41 -15.23 12.79 15.43
CA PRO A 41 -14.30 13.18 14.39
C PRO A 41 -14.97 13.15 13.02
N SER A 42 -14.41 13.90 12.07
CA SER A 42 -14.88 13.84 10.68
C SER A 42 -14.75 12.41 10.14
N TRP A 43 -15.76 11.96 9.39
CA TRP A 43 -15.80 10.62 8.81
C TRP A 43 -14.51 10.24 8.04
N PRO A 44 -13.93 11.11 7.18
CA PRO A 44 -12.69 10.78 6.48
C PRO A 44 -11.51 10.54 7.42
N SER A 45 -11.46 11.25 8.55
CA SER A 45 -10.42 11.05 9.56
C SER A 45 -10.56 9.66 10.18
N LEU A 46 -11.76 9.32 10.66
CA LEU A 46 -12.04 8.01 11.27
C LEU A 46 -11.75 6.86 10.30
N GLN A 47 -12.17 6.98 9.05
CA GLN A 47 -11.90 5.98 8.01
C GLN A 47 -10.40 5.80 7.79
N SER A 48 -9.63 6.89 7.73
CA SER A 48 -8.17 6.82 7.59
C SER A 48 -7.52 6.07 8.76
N GLN A 49 -7.95 6.35 10.00
CA GLN A 49 -7.44 5.62 11.18
C GLN A 49 -7.82 4.15 11.16
N PHE A 50 -9.03 3.83 10.71
CA PHE A 50 -9.49 2.45 10.56
C PHE A 50 -8.68 1.68 9.52
N ILE A 51 -8.36 2.30 8.37
CA ILE A 51 -7.51 1.71 7.33
C ILE A 51 -6.09 1.43 7.87
N ILE A 52 -5.54 2.35 8.67
CA ILE A 52 -4.24 2.14 9.31
C ILE A 52 -4.30 0.93 10.25
N LEU A 53 -5.33 0.86 11.11
CA LEU A 53 -5.53 -0.28 12.01
C LEU A 53 -5.64 -1.60 11.23
N LEU A 54 -6.42 -1.62 10.14
CA LEU A 54 -6.58 -2.79 9.29
C LEU A 54 -5.25 -3.25 8.71
N THR A 55 -4.44 -2.32 8.20
CA THR A 55 -3.09 -2.62 7.70
C THR A 55 -2.19 -3.23 8.78
N GLN A 56 -2.24 -2.70 10.00
CA GLN A 56 -1.47 -3.27 11.12
C GLN A 56 -1.96 -4.66 11.54
N LEU A 57 -3.27 -4.90 11.49
CA LEU A 57 -3.87 -6.21 11.79
C LEU A 57 -3.51 -7.26 10.74
N ILE A 58 -3.51 -6.88 9.46
CA ILE A 58 -3.05 -7.74 8.36
C ILE A 58 -1.58 -8.10 8.56
N SER A 59 -0.73 -7.13 8.84
CA SER A 59 0.70 -7.33 9.12
C SER A 59 0.94 -8.25 10.32
N LEU A 60 0.17 -8.08 11.40
CA LEU A 60 0.20 -8.97 12.57
C LEU A 60 -0.21 -10.40 12.18
N SER A 61 -1.30 -10.56 11.43
CA SER A 61 -1.77 -11.87 10.99
C SER A 61 -0.74 -12.58 10.09
N GLN A 62 -0.10 -11.85 9.17
CA GLN A 62 0.97 -12.40 8.34
C GLN A 62 2.16 -12.85 9.19
N THR A 63 2.58 -12.04 10.16
CA THR A 63 3.68 -12.38 11.07
C THR A 63 3.34 -13.61 11.92
N LEU A 64 2.09 -13.74 12.37
CA LEU A 64 1.62 -14.92 13.12
C LEU A 64 1.62 -16.18 12.25
N SER A 65 1.19 -16.08 10.99
CA SER A 65 1.23 -17.20 10.05
C SER A 65 2.64 -17.66 9.74
N LEU A 66 3.58 -16.71 9.55
CA LEU A 66 5.00 -17.00 9.28
C LEU A 66 5.67 -17.78 10.41
N HIS A 67 5.34 -17.47 11.67
CA HIS A 67 5.93 -18.11 12.85
C HIS A 67 5.02 -19.18 13.47
N SER A 68 3.94 -19.58 12.78
CA SER A 68 2.90 -20.44 13.34
C SER A 68 3.43 -21.78 13.85
N ASP A 69 4.32 -22.43 13.11
CA ASP A 69 4.91 -23.72 13.49
C ASP A 69 5.70 -23.64 14.80
N ILE A 70 6.53 -22.60 14.94
CA ILE A 70 7.38 -22.37 16.12
C ILE A 70 6.50 -22.05 17.34
N LEU A 71 5.47 -21.22 17.16
CA LEU A 71 4.57 -20.79 18.23
C LEU A 71 3.66 -21.93 18.71
N GLN A 72 3.27 -22.85 17.83
CA GLN A 72 2.48 -24.02 18.20
C GLN A 72 3.29 -25.02 19.05
N GLN A 73 4.59 -25.15 18.79
CA GLN A 73 5.50 -26.00 19.57
C GLN A 73 5.87 -25.38 20.93
N THR A 74 5.78 -24.06 21.04
CA THR A 74 6.18 -23.33 22.25
C THR A 74 5.06 -23.35 23.29
N VAL A 75 5.38 -23.81 24.51
CA VAL A 75 4.45 -23.78 25.65
C VAL A 75 4.82 -22.65 26.60
N ALA A 76 3.87 -21.75 26.86
CA ALA A 76 4.06 -20.64 27.79
C ALA A 76 3.84 -21.11 29.23
N TYR A 77 4.88 -20.98 30.06
CA TYR A 77 4.82 -21.18 31.52
C TYR A 77 5.28 -19.92 32.25
N PRO A 78 4.78 -19.65 33.48
CA PRO A 78 5.30 -18.57 34.29
C PRO A 78 6.77 -18.81 34.63
N LEU A 79 7.54 -17.73 34.69
CA LEU A 79 8.93 -17.79 35.12
C LEU A 79 9.01 -18.17 36.62
N PRO A 80 10.09 -18.83 37.06
CA PRO A 80 10.26 -19.25 38.46
C PRO A 80 10.40 -18.08 39.45
N ASN A 81 10.65 -16.87 38.96
CA ASN A 81 10.68 -15.64 39.74
C ASN A 81 9.31 -14.95 39.85
N PHE A 82 8.28 -15.44 39.16
CA PHE A 82 6.94 -14.87 39.22
C PHE A 82 6.24 -15.35 40.52
N PRO A 83 5.61 -14.44 41.30
CA PRO A 83 4.98 -14.79 42.57
C PRO A 83 3.65 -15.53 42.33
N SER A 84 3.74 -16.82 42.00
CA SER A 84 2.61 -17.68 41.61
C SER A 84 1.52 -17.81 42.68
N ARG A 85 1.89 -17.68 43.96
CA ARG A 85 0.98 -17.90 45.10
C ARG A 85 0.18 -16.65 45.50
N THR A 86 0.63 -15.44 45.18
CA THR A 86 -0.09 -14.19 45.49
C THR A 86 -0.94 -13.72 44.31
N GLU A 87 -0.50 -13.96 43.08
CA GLU A 87 -1.12 -13.42 41.85
C GLU A 87 -1.68 -14.53 40.92
N GLU A 88 -2.23 -15.60 41.52
CA GLU A 88 -2.77 -16.74 40.76
C GLU A 88 -3.98 -16.33 39.90
N GLY A 89 -4.85 -15.45 40.42
CA GLY A 89 -6.02 -14.94 39.69
C GLY A 89 -5.64 -14.11 38.45
N LEU A 90 -4.57 -13.33 38.53
CA LEU A 90 -4.04 -12.58 37.39
C LEU A 90 -3.43 -13.54 36.35
N LEU A 91 -2.64 -14.52 36.81
CA LEU A 91 -1.99 -15.49 35.94
C LEU A 91 -3.01 -16.29 35.11
N THR A 92 -4.06 -16.79 35.76
CA THR A 92 -5.13 -17.55 35.10
C THR A 92 -5.88 -16.70 34.07
N THR A 93 -5.97 -15.39 34.28
CA THR A 93 -6.58 -14.46 33.33
C THR A 93 -5.65 -14.16 32.15
N LEU A 94 -4.35 -13.93 32.39
CA LEU A 94 -3.37 -13.62 31.34
C LEU A 94 -3.06 -14.81 30.42
N LEU A 95 -2.96 -16.01 30.98
CA LEU A 95 -2.68 -17.24 30.23
C LEU A 95 -3.94 -17.91 29.65
N ARG A 96 -5.11 -17.28 29.81
CA ARG A 96 -6.36 -17.79 29.28
C ARG A 96 -6.33 -17.80 27.75
N LYS A 97 -6.41 -18.99 27.15
CA LYS A 97 -6.60 -19.18 25.69
C LYS A 97 -8.06 -19.21 25.24
N LYS A 98 -9.01 -19.28 26.18
CA LYS A 98 -10.45 -19.39 25.84
C LYS A 98 -10.95 -18.06 25.28
N PRO A 99 -11.51 -18.03 24.05
CA PRO A 99 -12.04 -16.82 23.44
C PRO A 99 -13.21 -16.24 24.24
N LEU A 100 -13.60 -15.02 23.88
CA LEU A 100 -14.78 -14.37 24.45
C LEU A 100 -16.05 -15.12 24.02
N PRO A 101 -17.08 -15.20 24.89
CA PRO A 101 -18.30 -15.96 24.61
C PRO A 101 -19.06 -15.43 23.39
N GLU A 102 -18.95 -14.13 23.07
CA GLU A 102 -19.53 -13.55 21.86
C GLU A 102 -18.87 -14.09 20.59
N VAL A 103 -17.53 -14.17 20.60
CA VAL A 103 -16.75 -14.72 19.48
C VAL A 103 -17.06 -16.20 19.29
N GLU A 104 -17.20 -16.96 20.37
CA GLU A 104 -17.58 -18.38 20.33
C GLU A 104 -18.96 -18.57 19.66
N LYS A 105 -19.95 -17.72 19.97
CA LYS A 105 -21.25 -17.73 19.29
C LYS A 105 -21.12 -17.43 17.81
N TRP A 106 -20.32 -16.45 17.42
CA TRP A 106 -20.13 -16.12 16.00
C TRP A 106 -19.45 -17.24 15.23
N VAL A 107 -18.47 -17.92 15.84
CA VAL A 107 -17.81 -19.09 15.25
C VAL A 107 -18.83 -20.22 15.04
N ASN A 108 -19.66 -20.51 16.04
CA ASN A 108 -20.69 -21.55 15.94
C ASN A 108 -21.73 -21.22 14.85
N ASN A 109 -22.22 -19.97 14.81
CA ASN A 109 -23.11 -19.51 13.74
C ASN A 109 -22.44 -19.65 12.35
N GLY A 110 -21.15 -19.35 12.25
CA GLY A 110 -20.38 -19.53 11.02
C GLY A 110 -20.30 -21.00 10.59
N HIS A 111 -20.12 -21.92 11.54
CA HIS A 111 -20.15 -23.35 11.26
C HIS A 111 -21.53 -23.83 10.80
N GLU A 112 -22.61 -23.37 11.41
CA GLU A 112 -23.98 -23.69 11.01
C GLU A 112 -24.28 -23.21 9.58
N LEU A 113 -23.86 -22.00 9.23
CA LEU A 113 -24.01 -21.46 7.87
C LEU A 113 -23.13 -22.18 6.84
N ALA A 114 -21.97 -22.68 7.26
CA ALA A 114 -21.06 -23.43 6.39
C ALA A 114 -21.58 -24.85 6.08
N GLN A 115 -22.49 -25.40 6.89
CA GLN A 115 -23.10 -26.71 6.64
C GLN A 115 -23.95 -26.66 5.36
N GLY A 116 -23.40 -27.16 4.27
CA GLY A 116 -24.06 -27.21 2.95
C GLY A 116 -23.28 -26.48 1.85
N ILE A 117 -22.21 -25.75 2.18
CA ILE A 117 -21.36 -25.09 1.20
C ILE A 117 -20.20 -26.00 0.83
N LYS A 118 -20.06 -26.31 -0.46
CA LYS A 118 -18.87 -26.98 -1.00
C LYS A 118 -17.75 -25.96 -1.14
N VAL A 119 -16.89 -25.88 -0.13
CA VAL A 119 -15.84 -24.86 -0.02
C VAL A 119 -14.90 -24.84 -1.23
N LYS A 120 -14.54 -26.01 -1.77
CA LYS A 120 -13.63 -26.12 -2.93
C LYS A 120 -14.19 -25.43 -4.18
N ASP A 121 -15.46 -25.68 -4.49
CA ASP A 121 -16.12 -25.09 -5.66
C ASP A 121 -16.15 -23.55 -5.57
N VAL A 122 -16.28 -23.02 -4.34
CA VAL A 122 -16.28 -21.56 -4.09
C VAL A 122 -14.87 -20.96 -4.21
N GLU A 123 -13.84 -21.67 -3.76
CA GLU A 123 -12.45 -21.20 -3.87
C GLU A 123 -11.98 -21.16 -5.34
N ASP A 124 -12.31 -22.19 -6.11
CA ASP A 124 -12.05 -22.24 -7.54
C ASP A 124 -12.80 -21.12 -8.28
N PHE A 125 -14.05 -20.85 -7.90
CA PHE A 125 -14.81 -19.73 -8.46
C PHE A 125 -14.21 -18.36 -8.10
N CYS A 126 -13.82 -18.15 -6.85
CA CYS A 126 -13.22 -16.89 -6.39
C CYS A 126 -11.87 -16.62 -7.04
N SER A 127 -11.05 -17.65 -7.23
CA SER A 127 -9.76 -17.52 -7.92
C SER A 127 -9.95 -17.17 -9.40
N TRP A 128 -10.85 -17.86 -10.11
CA TRP A 128 -11.24 -17.51 -11.47
C TRP A 128 -11.76 -16.07 -11.57
N ALA A 129 -12.67 -15.66 -10.68
CA ALA A 129 -13.23 -14.31 -10.69
C ALA A 129 -12.14 -13.24 -10.47
N ALA A 130 -11.19 -13.50 -9.58
CA ALA A 130 -10.06 -12.61 -9.35
C ALA A 130 -9.14 -12.50 -10.58
N GLU A 131 -8.93 -13.59 -11.32
CA GLU A 131 -8.17 -13.58 -12.57
C GLU A 131 -8.86 -12.76 -13.66
N VAL A 132 -10.16 -12.97 -13.86
CA VAL A 132 -10.96 -12.19 -14.84
C VAL A 132 -10.91 -10.70 -14.53
N VAL A 133 -11.05 -10.32 -13.26
CA VAL A 133 -10.97 -8.91 -12.86
C VAL A 133 -9.59 -8.31 -13.11
N ARG A 134 -8.51 -9.09 -12.89
CA ARG A 134 -7.15 -8.64 -13.20
C ARG A 134 -6.95 -8.47 -14.70
N ASP A 135 -7.41 -9.41 -15.52
CA ASP A 135 -7.32 -9.33 -16.98
C ASP A 135 -8.07 -8.10 -17.51
N ILE A 136 -9.30 -7.86 -17.02
CA ILE A 136 -10.04 -6.64 -17.35
C ILE A 136 -9.28 -5.40 -16.92
N ARG A 137 -8.75 -5.37 -15.69
CA ARG A 137 -7.98 -4.22 -15.20
C ARG A 137 -6.78 -3.94 -16.10
N ASP A 138 -6.06 -4.97 -16.53
CA ASP A 138 -4.82 -4.82 -17.30
C ASP A 138 -5.10 -4.48 -18.78
N ASN A 139 -6.25 -4.90 -19.32
CA ASN A 139 -6.70 -4.54 -20.66
C ASN A 139 -7.23 -3.09 -20.78
N HIS A 140 -7.49 -2.42 -19.66
CA HIS A 140 -7.98 -1.02 -19.65
C HIS A 140 -6.87 -0.05 -19.26
N MET A 141 -6.71 1.02 -20.05
CA MET A 141 -5.90 2.17 -19.65
C MET A 141 -6.73 3.05 -18.70
N TRP A 142 -6.46 2.95 -17.39
CA TRP A 142 -7.14 3.74 -16.36
C TRP A 142 -6.60 5.17 -16.22
N PHE A 143 -5.53 5.48 -16.94
CA PHE A 143 -4.86 6.78 -16.91
C PHE A 143 -4.98 7.44 -18.29
N GLY A 144 -5.58 8.64 -18.33
CA GLY A 144 -5.82 9.40 -19.55
C GLY A 144 -7.00 10.37 -19.35
N PHE A 145 -7.07 11.42 -20.18
CA PHE A 145 -8.18 12.37 -20.17
C PHE A 145 -9.33 11.95 -21.10
N SER A 146 -9.09 10.96 -21.95
CA SER A 146 -10.05 10.47 -22.93
C SER A 146 -10.45 9.04 -22.59
N THR A 147 -11.73 8.75 -22.70
CA THR A 147 -12.25 7.39 -22.57
C THR A 147 -11.88 6.57 -23.80
N GLN A 148 -11.78 5.24 -23.65
CA GLN A 148 -11.46 4.34 -24.76
C GLN A 148 -12.43 4.47 -25.94
N ARG A 149 -13.70 4.78 -25.64
CA ARG A 149 -14.74 5.04 -26.64
C ARG A 149 -14.47 6.30 -27.48
N GLU A 150 -13.90 7.35 -26.87
CA GLU A 150 -13.54 8.58 -27.58
C GLU A 150 -12.30 8.36 -28.46
N LEU A 151 -11.34 7.53 -28.01
CA LEU A 151 -10.17 7.14 -28.80
C LEU A 151 -10.55 6.29 -30.03
N ASP A 152 -11.49 5.35 -29.87
CA ASP A 152 -11.99 4.51 -30.96
C ASP A 152 -12.80 5.32 -32.00
N ASP A 153 -13.47 6.39 -31.57
CA ASP A 153 -14.16 7.36 -32.45
C ASP A 153 -13.18 8.38 -33.10
N GLY A 154 -11.87 8.23 -32.87
CA GLY A 154 -10.82 9.03 -33.50
C GLY A 154 -10.45 10.33 -32.77
N ALA A 155 -10.85 10.50 -31.51
CA ALA A 155 -10.37 11.61 -30.70
C ALA A 155 -8.88 11.43 -30.38
N VAL A 156 -8.08 12.44 -30.68
CA VAL A 156 -6.67 12.48 -30.30
C VAL A 156 -6.62 12.71 -28.80
N ALA A 157 -6.03 11.79 -28.05
CA ALA A 157 -5.75 12.03 -26.63
C ALA A 157 -4.91 13.30 -26.52
N GLU A 158 -5.44 14.33 -25.86
CA GLU A 158 -4.63 15.46 -25.42
C GLU A 158 -3.68 14.95 -24.34
N GLU A 159 -2.53 14.46 -24.78
CA GLU A 159 -1.38 14.27 -23.93
C GLU A 159 -0.93 15.67 -23.48
N TYR A 160 -0.78 15.87 -22.16
CA TYR A 160 0.02 16.98 -21.66
C TYR A 160 1.49 16.71 -22.04
N THR A 161 1.83 16.82 -23.32
CA THR A 161 3.09 17.46 -23.62
C THR A 161 2.90 18.87 -23.12
N LEU A 162 3.45 19.18 -21.93
CA LEU A 162 4.11 20.46 -21.80
C LEU A 162 5.04 20.50 -23.02
N LYS A 163 4.57 21.07 -24.13
CA LYS A 163 5.46 21.72 -25.05
C LYS A 163 6.18 22.65 -24.12
N ALA A 164 7.37 22.26 -23.67
CA ALA A 164 8.40 23.21 -23.30
C ALA A 164 8.25 24.21 -24.42
N ALA A 165 7.67 25.38 -24.09
CA ALA A 165 7.43 26.43 -25.06
C ALA A 165 8.71 26.42 -25.87
N GLU A 166 8.62 26.14 -27.17
CA GLU A 166 9.78 26.18 -28.06
C GLU A 166 10.48 27.46 -27.63
N GLU A 167 11.60 27.32 -26.91
CA GLU A 167 12.44 28.45 -26.62
C GLU A 167 12.79 28.85 -28.03
N ASP A 168 12.15 29.93 -28.46
CA ASP A 168 12.49 30.64 -29.67
C ASP A 168 14.01 30.59 -29.74
N ASP A 169 14.52 29.83 -30.71
CA ASP A 169 15.94 29.72 -31.05
C ASP A 169 16.43 31.06 -31.65
N GLY A 170 15.93 32.17 -31.10
CA GLY A 170 16.45 33.52 -31.18
C GLY A 170 17.56 33.77 -30.16
N GLY A 171 17.98 32.74 -29.41
CA GLY A 171 19.23 32.76 -28.66
C GLY A 171 20.41 32.61 -29.61
N ILE A 172 21.24 33.65 -29.73
CA ILE A 172 22.47 33.60 -30.54
C ILE A 172 23.28 32.36 -30.09
N PRO A 173 23.64 31.43 -31.00
CA PRO A 173 24.29 30.20 -30.61
C PRO A 173 25.61 30.52 -29.90
N VAL A 174 25.84 29.86 -28.76
CA VAL A 174 26.99 30.09 -27.86
C VAL A 174 28.32 30.03 -28.61
N ASP A 175 28.40 29.22 -29.66
CA ASP A 175 29.56 29.09 -30.54
C ASP A 175 29.89 30.40 -31.29
N LYS A 176 28.87 31.14 -31.75
CA LYS A 176 29.06 32.46 -32.37
C LYS A 176 29.45 33.53 -31.36
N VAL A 177 28.98 33.42 -30.11
CA VAL A 177 29.39 34.32 -29.01
C VAL A 177 30.86 34.07 -28.65
N LEU A 178 31.26 32.81 -28.54
CA LEU A 178 32.65 32.42 -28.26
C LEU A 178 33.59 32.83 -29.41
N GLN A 179 33.14 32.69 -30.66
CA GLN A 179 33.90 33.12 -31.82
C GLN A 179 34.05 34.66 -31.89
N PHE A 180 33.03 35.42 -31.48
CA PHE A 180 33.14 36.87 -31.33
C PHE A 180 34.16 37.26 -30.26
N MET A 181 34.13 36.62 -29.09
CA MET A 181 35.07 36.92 -28.00
C MET A 181 36.53 36.62 -28.37
N TYR A 182 36.76 35.60 -29.19
CA TYR A 182 38.11 35.18 -29.56
C TYR A 182 38.65 35.91 -30.81
N GLN A 183 37.80 36.26 -31.77
CA GLN A 183 38.21 36.78 -33.09
C GLN A 183 37.71 38.20 -33.41
N GLY A 184 36.88 38.79 -32.55
CA GLY A 184 36.37 40.16 -32.67
C GLY A 184 35.38 40.40 -33.82
N ARG A 185 34.72 39.34 -34.33
CA ARG A 185 33.86 39.40 -35.53
C ARG A 185 32.38 39.28 -35.17
N GLU A 186 31.57 40.30 -35.44
CA GLU A 186 30.18 40.39 -34.99
C GLU A 186 29.27 39.26 -35.53
N PRO A 187 28.33 38.72 -34.72
CA PRO A 187 27.39 37.71 -35.16
C PRO A 187 26.31 38.35 -36.05
N SER A 188 26.40 38.10 -37.36
CA SER A 188 25.38 38.54 -38.31
C SER A 188 24.10 37.72 -38.15
N ALA A 189 22.98 38.43 -37.92
CA ALA A 189 21.63 37.88 -37.95
C ALA A 189 21.34 37.28 -39.33
N GLN A 190 20.86 36.04 -39.36
CA GLN A 190 20.47 35.35 -40.60
C GLN A 190 19.36 36.13 -41.31
N GLN A 191 19.64 36.55 -42.56
CA GLN A 191 18.65 37.09 -43.48
C GLN A 191 17.59 36.03 -43.79
N VAL A 192 16.32 36.41 -43.59
CA VAL A 192 15.12 35.70 -44.05
C VAL A 192 15.16 35.64 -45.59
N ILE A 193 15.28 34.44 -46.14
CA ILE A 193 15.19 34.19 -47.60
C ILE A 193 13.69 34.09 -47.97
N PRO A 194 13.15 34.91 -48.89
CA PRO A 194 11.75 34.79 -49.31
C PRO A 194 11.52 33.55 -50.21
N PRO A 195 10.28 33.01 -50.25
CA PRO A 195 9.98 31.76 -50.97
C PRO A 195 10.10 31.92 -52.49
N ARG A 196 10.59 30.87 -53.17
CA ARG A 196 10.72 30.80 -54.63
C ARG A 196 9.33 30.82 -55.31
N PRO A 197 9.13 31.56 -56.41
CA PRO A 197 7.86 31.53 -57.15
C PRO A 197 7.67 30.21 -57.91
N PHE A 198 6.42 29.76 -57.94
CA PHE A 198 5.91 28.61 -58.70
C PHE A 198 6.14 28.81 -60.21
N ASN A 199 6.89 27.91 -60.85
CA ASN A 199 6.99 27.85 -62.31
C ASN A 199 5.66 27.36 -62.89
N ALA A 200 4.88 28.25 -63.50
CA ALA A 200 3.81 27.89 -64.43
C ALA A 200 4.44 27.46 -65.77
N MET A 201 4.04 26.28 -66.25
CA MET A 201 4.41 25.74 -67.56
C MET A 201 3.96 26.67 -68.70
N ARG A 202 4.87 26.84 -69.66
CA ARG A 202 4.71 27.18 -71.09
C ARG A 202 3.28 27.10 -71.65
N ASN A 203 2.89 28.15 -72.35
CA ASN A 203 2.89 28.17 -73.83
C ASN A 203 3.55 29.45 -74.32
#